data_AF-A0A9W9AIN5-F1
#
_entry.id   AF-A0A9W9AIN5-F1
#
_cell.length_a   1.000
_cell.length_b   1.000
_cell.length_c   1.000
_cell.angle_alpha   90.00
_cell.angle_beta   90.00
_cell.angle_gamma   90.00
#
_symmetry.space_group_name_H-M   'P 1'
#
loop_
_entity.id
_entity.type
_entity.pdbx_description
1 polymer ?
#
loop_
_entity_poly.entity_id
_entity_poly.type
_entity_poly.pdbx_seq_one_letter_code
_entity_poly.pdbx_strand_id
1 'polypeptide(L)'
;PTEYSFVALSLNPEATVSSLENEELTAACRRLQRKTFVALVGEVRGFFMPWEPYHSWQFYLVFQGLREEDAARGIEPEMSVPILPNTTHPLCRQALDPGYALPWNDCYFSESIQFDARVATCVTGEEP
;
A
#
# COMPACT_ATOMS: atom_id res chain seq x y z
N PRO A 1 8.29 -5.43 -6.02
CA PRO A 1 7.74 -6.00 -4.77
C PRO A 1 7.23 -7.40 -5.07
N THR A 2 7.03 -8.25 -4.05
CA THR A 2 6.47 -9.59 -4.23
C THR A 2 4.97 -9.56 -3.90
N GLU A 3 4.14 -10.22 -4.70
CA GLU A 3 2.70 -10.35 -4.44
C GLU A 3 2.44 -10.94 -3.05
N TYR A 4 1.40 -10.44 -2.39
CA TYR A 4 0.96 -10.86 -1.05
C TYR A 4 2.01 -10.73 0.05
N SER A 5 3.01 -9.86 -0.13
CA SER A 5 3.98 -9.51 0.92
C SER A 5 3.63 -8.17 1.59
N PHE A 6 3.97 -8.02 2.87
CA PHE A 6 3.89 -6.73 3.55
C PHE A 6 5.13 -5.88 3.27
N VAL A 7 4.91 -4.62 2.94
CA VAL A 7 5.97 -3.67 2.64
C VAL A 7 5.74 -2.35 3.37
N ALA A 8 6.83 -1.73 3.80
CA ALA A 8 6.83 -0.32 4.15
C ALA A 8 7.12 0.49 2.89
N LEU A 9 6.25 1.44 2.56
CA LEU A 9 6.38 2.28 1.36
C LEU A 9 6.26 3.75 1.71
N SER A 10 6.89 4.60 0.89
CA SER A 10 6.71 6.03 0.93
C SER A 10 6.43 6.54 -0.48
N LEU A 11 5.45 7.42 -0.59
CA LEU A 11 5.09 8.03 -1.87
C LEU A 11 6.04 9.18 -2.17
N ASN A 12 6.53 9.27 -3.41
CA ASN A 12 7.31 10.39 -3.88
C ASN A 12 6.38 11.42 -4.55
N PRO A 13 5.97 12.49 -3.84
CA PRO A 13 4.99 13.43 -4.38
C PRO A 13 5.51 14.20 -5.59
N GLU A 14 6.82 14.48 -5.66
CA GLU A 14 7.44 15.17 -6.79
C GLU A 14 7.38 14.32 -8.07
N ALA A 15 7.71 13.03 -7.95
CA ALA A 15 7.62 12.12 -9.09
C ALA A 15 6.17 11.97 -9.60
N THR A 16 5.19 11.95 -8.68
CA THR A 16 3.77 11.85 -9.03
C THR A 16 3.27 13.03 -9.86
N VAL A 17 3.72 14.26 -9.56
CA VAL A 17 3.27 15.47 -10.28
C VAL A 17 4.19 15.87 -11.43
N SER A 18 5.34 15.21 -11.60
CA SER A 18 6.35 15.57 -12.60
C SER A 18 5.81 15.63 -14.02
N SER A 19 4.86 14.75 -14.37
CA SER A 19 4.23 14.71 -15.70
C SER A 19 3.31 15.90 -15.99
N LEU A 20 2.96 16.70 -14.99
CA LEU A 20 2.11 17.89 -15.15
C LEU A 20 2.90 19.15 -15.52
N GLU A 21 4.24 19.08 -15.53
CA GLU A 21 5.15 20.17 -15.92
C GLU A 21 4.85 21.51 -15.21
N ASN A 22 4.38 21.45 -13.97
CA ASN A 22 3.97 22.61 -13.17
C ASN A 22 4.95 22.84 -12.01
N GLU A 23 5.70 23.93 -12.08
CA GLU A 23 6.71 24.28 -11.08
C GLU A 23 6.11 24.60 -9.71
N GLU A 24 4.96 25.27 -9.66
CA GLU A 24 4.30 25.61 -8.39
C GLU A 24 3.82 24.35 -7.66
N LEU A 25 3.21 23.40 -8.39
CA LEU A 25 2.80 22.10 -7.84
C LEU A 25 4.01 21.29 -7.38
N THR A 26 5.09 21.30 -8.14
CA THR A 26 6.34 20.61 -7.77
C THR A 26 6.94 21.22 -6.49
N ALA A 27 6.95 22.55 -6.37
CA ALA A 27 7.42 23.25 -5.18
C ALA A 27 6.52 22.99 -3.95
N ALA A 28 5.21 22.93 -4.13
CA ALA A 28 4.28 22.54 -3.08
C ALA A 28 4.50 21.08 -2.64
N CYS A 29 4.70 20.16 -3.59
CA CYS A 29 4.97 18.75 -3.32
C CYS A 29 6.28 18.53 -2.56
N ARG A 30 7.33 19.30 -2.87
CA ARG A 30 8.61 19.32 -2.12
C ARG A 30 8.43 19.64 -0.64
N ARG A 31 7.44 20.47 -0.30
CA ARG A 31 7.15 20.87 1.08
C ARG A 31 6.33 19.83 1.84
N LEU A 32 5.75 18.84 1.17
CA LEU A 32 5.02 17.78 1.82
C LEU A 32 5.98 16.86 2.57
N GLN A 33 5.65 16.56 3.83
CA GLN A 33 6.39 15.55 4.57
C GLN A 33 6.10 14.17 4.00
N ARG A 34 7.16 13.47 3.60
CA ARG A 34 7.08 12.06 3.21
C ARG A 34 6.65 11.23 4.40
N LYS A 35 5.51 10.58 4.27
CA LYS A 35 4.99 9.62 5.24
C LYS A 35 5.35 8.21 4.80
N THR A 36 5.57 7.35 5.78
CA THR A 36 5.79 5.93 5.57
C THR A 36 4.50 5.20 5.94
N PHE A 37 4.05 4.36 5.03
CA PHE A 37 2.85 3.54 5.18
C PHE A 37 3.25 2.07 5.17
N VAL A 38 2.50 1.24 5.86
CA VAL A 38 2.60 -0.22 5.71
C VAL A 38 1.44 -0.67 4.83
N ALA A 39 1.74 -1.50 3.84
CA ALA A 39 0.74 -2.01 2.92
C ALA A 39 1.00 -3.48 2.59
N LEU A 40 -0.08 -4.22 2.30
CA LEU A 40 -0.02 -5.52 1.64
C LEU A 40 0.05 -5.28 0.12
N VAL A 41 1.01 -5.93 -0.53
CA VAL A 41 1.17 -5.89 -1.99
C VAL A 41 0.07 -6.76 -2.61
N GLY A 42 -0.75 -6.15 -3.45
CA GLY A 42 -1.72 -6.84 -4.28
C GLY A 42 -1.14 -7.24 -5.64
N GLU A 43 -1.99 -7.29 -6.64
CA GLU A 43 -1.63 -7.71 -8.00
C GLU A 43 -0.97 -6.59 -8.80
N VAL A 44 -0.20 -6.98 -9.82
CA VAL A 44 0.27 -6.06 -10.86
C VAL A 44 -0.92 -5.58 -11.70
N ARG A 45 -1.03 -4.28 -11.89
CA ARG A 45 -2.01 -3.66 -12.79
C ARG A 45 -1.43 -3.58 -14.20
N GLY A 46 -2.05 -4.32 -15.12
CA GLY A 46 -1.65 -4.34 -16.53
C GLY A 46 -0.71 -5.49 -16.85
N PHE A 47 0.00 -5.39 -17.98
CA PHE A 47 0.92 -6.43 -18.43
C PHE A 47 2.33 -6.17 -17.92
N PHE A 48 2.95 -7.15 -17.27
CA PHE A 48 4.32 -7.02 -16.80
C PHE A 48 5.30 -7.16 -17.97
N MET A 49 5.92 -6.05 -18.37
CA MET A 49 6.95 -6.00 -19.41
C MET A 49 8.33 -5.74 -18.78
N PRO A 50 9.28 -6.68 -18.78
CA PRO A 50 10.55 -6.54 -18.06
C PRO A 50 11.40 -5.30 -18.44
N TRP A 51 11.18 -4.74 -19.62
CA TRP A 51 11.88 -3.55 -20.12
C TRP A 51 11.19 -2.24 -19.76
N GLU A 52 9.98 -2.26 -19.19
CA GLU A 52 9.32 -1.03 -18.75
C GLU A 52 9.99 -0.52 -17.46
N PRO A 53 10.28 0.78 -17.37
CA PRO A 53 10.97 1.35 -16.22
C PRO A 53 10.10 1.38 -14.95
N TYR A 54 8.78 1.28 -15.09
CA TYR A 54 7.85 1.31 -13.97
C TYR A 54 6.65 0.41 -14.22
N HIS A 55 6.26 -0.34 -13.19
CA HIS A 55 5.04 -1.15 -13.19
C HIS A 55 4.04 -0.60 -12.18
N SER A 56 2.75 -0.64 -12.55
CA SER A 56 1.67 -0.29 -11.64
C SER A 56 1.34 -1.49 -10.75
N TRP A 57 1.32 -1.28 -9.45
CA TRP A 57 0.99 -2.28 -8.44
C TRP A 57 -0.17 -1.79 -7.59
N GLN A 58 -1.03 -2.70 -7.20
CA GLN A 58 -2.08 -2.46 -6.23
C GLN A 58 -1.52 -2.62 -4.80
N PHE A 59 -1.90 -1.73 -3.90
CA PHE A 59 -1.49 -1.79 -2.49
C PHE A 59 -2.71 -1.63 -1.60
N TYR A 60 -2.83 -2.51 -0.61
CA TYR A 60 -3.85 -2.45 0.44
C TYR A 60 -3.25 -1.85 1.71
N LEU A 61 -3.78 -0.73 2.18
CA LEU A 61 -3.22 -0.06 3.35
C LEU A 61 -3.50 -0.84 4.63
N VAL A 62 -2.47 -1.01 5.43
CA VAL A 62 -2.58 -1.51 6.79
C VAL A 62 -2.92 -0.35 7.71
N PHE A 63 -3.88 -0.56 8.59
CA PHE A 63 -4.31 0.38 9.61
C PHE A 63 -4.45 -0.30 10.97
N GLN A 64 -4.43 0.51 12.02
CA GLN A 64 -4.58 0.06 13.40
C GLN A 64 -6.04 0.18 13.84
N GLY A 65 -6.53 -0.86 14.52
CA GLY A 65 -7.91 -0.95 15.00
C GLY A 65 -8.91 -1.31 13.92
N LEU A 66 -10.07 -1.81 14.35
CA LEU A 66 -11.22 -1.97 13.48
C LEU A 66 -11.72 -0.57 13.09
N ARG A 67 -11.85 -0.30 11.79
CA ARG A 67 -12.33 1.00 11.32
C ARG A 67 -13.83 1.12 11.58
N GLU A 68 -14.29 2.33 11.90
CA GLU A 68 -15.71 2.64 11.97
C GLU A 68 -16.37 2.51 10.60
N GLU A 69 -17.70 2.32 10.62
CA GLU A 69 -18.51 2.29 9.40
C GLU A 69 -18.39 3.62 8.63
N ASP A 70 -18.10 3.53 7.33
CA ASP A 70 -18.18 4.63 6.40
C ASP A 70 -19.30 4.35 5.39
N ALA A 71 -20.53 4.70 5.79
CA ALA A 71 -21.74 4.48 5.00
C ALA A 71 -21.70 5.20 3.64
N ALA A 72 -21.00 6.34 3.53
CA ALA A 72 -20.86 7.07 2.27
C ALA A 72 -20.04 6.29 1.24
N ARG A 73 -19.08 5.49 1.72
CA ARG A 73 -18.23 4.63 0.88
C ARG A 73 -18.67 3.17 0.89
N GLY A 74 -19.74 2.83 1.63
CA GLY A 74 -20.20 1.46 1.83
C GLY A 74 -19.15 0.55 2.49
N ILE A 75 -18.31 1.11 3.37
CA ILE A 75 -17.26 0.36 4.06
C ILE A 75 -17.76 0.02 5.46
N GLU A 76 -17.99 -1.26 5.69
CA GLU A 76 -18.36 -1.76 7.02
C GLU A 76 -17.11 -2.23 7.77
N PRO A 77 -17.09 -2.18 9.13
CA PRO A 77 -15.97 -2.68 9.92
C PRO A 77 -15.62 -4.14 9.62
N GLU A 78 -16.64 -4.91 9.25
CA GLU A 78 -16.61 -6.33 8.89
C GLU A 78 -15.88 -6.64 7.56
N MET A 79 -15.59 -5.60 6.77
CA MET A 79 -14.79 -5.67 5.54
C MET A 79 -13.28 -5.61 5.81
N SER A 80 -12.88 -5.62 7.08
CA SER A 80 -11.47 -5.62 7.50
C SER A 80 -10.98 -7.05 7.71
N VAL A 81 -9.74 -7.35 7.35
CA VAL A 81 -9.08 -8.64 7.59
C VAL A 81 -8.05 -8.45 8.70
N PRO A 82 -8.11 -9.24 9.79
CA PRO A 82 -7.13 -9.16 10.85
C PRO A 82 -5.76 -9.65 10.39
N ILE A 83 -4.70 -9.04 10.93
CA ILE A 83 -3.32 -9.46 10.72
C ILE A 83 -2.79 -9.99 12.06
N LEU A 84 -2.10 -11.14 12.04
CA LEU A 84 -1.58 -11.74 13.26
C LEU A 84 -0.71 -10.73 14.05
N PRO A 85 -0.84 -10.69 15.39
CA PRO A 85 -1.49 -11.69 16.25
C PRO A 85 -3.01 -11.51 16.45
N ASN A 86 -3.67 -10.58 15.76
CA ASN A 86 -5.10 -10.37 15.95
C ASN A 86 -5.93 -11.57 15.48
N THR A 87 -6.78 -12.08 16.37
CA THR A 87 -7.76 -13.12 16.06
C THR A 87 -9.20 -12.65 16.24
N THR A 88 -9.38 -11.45 16.80
CA THR A 88 -10.70 -10.90 17.14
C THR A 88 -11.26 -10.18 15.92
N HIS A 89 -12.11 -10.85 15.14
CA HIS A 89 -12.90 -10.23 14.08
C HIS A 89 -14.37 -10.61 14.25
N PRO A 90 -15.32 -9.65 14.18
CA PRO A 90 -16.74 -9.92 14.43
C PRO A 90 -17.31 -11.02 13.51
N LEU A 91 -16.83 -11.10 12.26
CA LEU A 91 -17.20 -12.16 11.31
C LEU A 91 -16.17 -13.31 11.16
N CYS A 92 -15.20 -13.44 12.07
CA CYS A 92 -14.21 -14.53 12.06
C CYS A 92 -13.40 -14.68 10.75
N ARG A 93 -13.08 -13.57 10.04
CA ARG A 93 -12.15 -13.65 8.90
C ARG A 93 -10.82 -14.21 9.37
N GLN A 94 -10.22 -15.11 8.59
CA GLN A 94 -8.94 -15.73 8.93
C GLN A 94 -7.85 -14.65 9.01
N ALA A 95 -7.11 -14.64 10.12
CA ALA A 95 -6.00 -13.73 10.28
C ALA A 95 -4.88 -14.06 9.30
N LEU A 96 -4.32 -13.02 8.68
CA LEU A 96 -3.22 -13.16 7.75
C LEU A 96 -1.90 -13.12 8.51
N ASP A 97 -0.99 -14.04 8.18
CA ASP A 97 0.35 -14.06 8.77
C ASP A 97 1.24 -13.06 8.03
N PRO A 98 1.74 -12.01 8.70
CA PRO A 98 2.60 -11.03 8.06
C PRO A 98 4.00 -11.55 7.75
N GLY A 99 4.39 -12.73 8.24
CA GLY A 99 5.72 -13.32 8.09
C GLY A 99 6.80 -12.63 8.94
N TYR A 100 6.65 -11.33 9.20
CA TYR A 100 7.44 -10.53 10.11
C TYR A 100 6.54 -9.71 11.01
N ALA A 101 7.01 -9.40 12.22
CA ALA A 101 6.27 -8.54 13.14
C ALA A 101 6.04 -7.16 12.53
N LEU A 102 4.78 -6.75 12.46
CA LEU A 102 4.40 -5.41 12.03
C LEU A 102 4.79 -4.37 13.10
N PRO A 103 4.98 -3.09 12.70
CA PRO A 103 5.42 -2.04 13.63
C PRO A 103 4.38 -1.69 14.71
N TRP A 104 3.11 -2.10 14.53
CA TRP A 104 2.03 -1.85 15.47
C TRP A 104 1.32 -3.15 15.83
N ASN A 105 0.75 -3.19 17.04
CA ASN A 105 -0.25 -4.18 17.39
C ASN A 105 -1.62 -3.75 16.86
N ASP A 106 -2.57 -4.68 16.87
CA ASP A 106 -3.93 -4.46 16.46
C ASP A 106 -4.10 -4.03 14.98
N CYS A 107 -3.42 -4.73 14.07
CA CYS A 107 -3.39 -4.38 12.64
C CYS A 107 -4.47 -5.10 11.83
N TYR A 108 -5.03 -4.37 10.86
CA TYR A 108 -5.98 -4.87 9.88
C TYR A 108 -5.67 -4.25 8.50
N PHE A 109 -6.16 -4.87 7.44
CA PHE A 109 -6.27 -4.24 6.12
C PHE A 109 -7.68 -4.45 5.57
N SER A 110 -8.07 -3.73 4.52
CA SER A 110 -9.34 -3.95 3.84
C SER A 110 -9.14 -3.78 2.34
N GLU A 111 -9.80 -4.63 1.56
CA GLU A 111 -9.80 -4.51 0.09
C GLU A 111 -10.42 -3.18 -0.38
N SER A 112 -11.30 -2.59 0.42
CA SER A 112 -11.92 -1.29 0.13
C SER A 112 -10.97 -0.11 0.33
N ILE A 113 -9.81 -0.32 0.96
CA ILE A 113 -8.83 0.73 1.28
C ILE A 113 -7.51 0.42 0.59
N GLN A 114 -7.52 0.73 -0.70
CA GLN A 114 -6.44 0.42 -1.61
C GLN A 114 -6.09 1.61 -2.49
N PHE A 115 -4.90 1.58 -3.08
CA PHE A 115 -4.48 2.50 -4.12
C PHE A 115 -3.53 1.80 -5.09
N ASP A 116 -3.48 2.31 -6.31
CA ASP A 116 -2.51 1.85 -7.31
C ASP A 116 -1.32 2.81 -7.33
N ALA A 117 -0.10 2.28 -7.38
CA ALA A 117 1.12 3.07 -7.44
C ALA A 117 2.12 2.51 -8.44
N ARG A 118 2.87 3.40 -9.09
CA ARG A 118 3.96 3.00 -9.99
C ARG A 118 5.23 2.75 -9.18
N VAL A 119 5.78 1.55 -9.32
CA VAL A 119 7.04 1.14 -8.69
C VAL A 119 8.09 1.00 -9.78
N ALA A 120 9.27 1.57 -9.55
CA ALA A 120 10.38 1.44 -10.48
C ALA A 120 10.80 -0.03 -10.61
N THR A 121 11.06 -0.46 -11.83
CA THR A 121 11.62 -1.77 -12.11
C THR A 121 13.09 -1.73 -11.65
N CYS A 122 13.38 -2.31 -10.50
CA CYS A 122 14.76 -2.45 -10.05
C CYS A 122 15.49 -3.38 -11.03
N VAL A 123 16.40 -2.85 -11.83
CA VAL A 123 17.45 -3.67 -12.43
C VAL A 123 18.34 -4.05 -11.27
N THR A 124 18.26 -5.29 -10.78
CA THR A 124 19.32 -5.85 -9.95
C THR A 124 20.57 -5.81 -10.80
N GLY A 125 21.43 -4.82 -10.59
CA GLY A 125 22.74 -4.80 -11.21
C GLY A 125 23.43 -6.11 -10.80
N GLU A 126 23.78 -6.94 -11.77
CA GLU A 126 24.89 -7.87 -11.60
C GLU A 126 26.08 -7.02 -11.15
N GLU A 127 26.54 -7.25 -9.91
CA GLU A 127 27.78 -6.65 -9.44
C GLU A 127 28.94 -7.14 -10.33
N PRO A 128 29.89 -6.26 -10.71
CA PRO A 128 31.03 -6.60 -11.54
C PRO A 128 32.09 -7.46 -10.83
#